data_AF-A0A0N8U050-F1
#
_entry.id   AF-A0A0N8U050-F1
#
_cell.length_a   1.000
_cell.length_b   1.000
_cell.length_c   1.000
_cell.angle_alpha   90.00
_cell.angle_beta   90.00
_cell.angle_gamma   90.00
#
_symmetry.space_group_name_H-M   'P 1'
#
loop_
_entity.id
_entity.type
_entity.pdbx_description
1 polymer ?
#
loop_
_entity_poly.entity_id
_entity_poly.type
_entity_poly.pdbx_seq_one_letter_code
_entity_poly.pdbx_strand_id
1 'polypeptide(L)'
;MASDTISSFKRASLCSLMILGSSLVLTGCGEDSAAPQAEQSTMKTLNTQVIYLDRSMLPPGSVLKVQLADVSKMDAKAEVISEQEIELNGAPPYNVALEYDESKIADRHRYSVSARIENQGKLLYISTTHNNPFAEDATDDVYKVTVTKVSAKKPDVTLTNTYWKAVTISGEAITVENKEPFVQFKDDGSTNGHLGCNNFSGSYEVNEQTLTFNPLASTKKMCVSQMDIEAAMSAALAATAKFSINGEQLTLLDDSDEPLATFAATYMN
;
A
#
# COMPACT_ATOMS: atom_id res chain seq x y z
N MET A 1 41.04 -20.88 -39.61
CA MET A 1 40.41 -21.38 -40.84
C MET A 1 38.92 -21.09 -40.68
N ALA A 2 38.47 -19.93 -41.19
CA ALA A 2 37.72 -19.80 -42.44
C ALA A 2 36.22 -20.07 -42.18
N SER A 3 35.23 -19.23 -42.49
CA SER A 3 35.20 -17.98 -43.24
C SER A 3 33.89 -17.23 -42.92
N ASP A 4 33.93 -15.93 -43.20
CA ASP A 4 32.80 -15.03 -43.42
C ASP A 4 31.69 -15.61 -44.30
N THR A 5 30.46 -15.08 -44.17
CA THR A 5 29.69 -14.61 -45.34
C THR A 5 28.54 -13.68 -44.98
N ILE A 6 28.65 -12.47 -45.53
CA ILE A 6 27.66 -11.41 -45.65
C ILE A 6 26.82 -11.67 -46.90
N SER A 7 25.49 -11.46 -46.85
CA SER A 7 24.64 -11.17 -48.02
C SER A 7 23.54 -10.20 -47.56
N SER A 8 23.29 -8.99 -48.08
CA SER A 8 23.28 -8.39 -49.43
C SER A 8 22.20 -8.94 -50.37
N PHE A 9 21.05 -8.24 -50.46
CA PHE A 9 20.17 -8.17 -51.65
C PHE A 9 19.30 -6.89 -51.56
N LYS A 10 19.64 -5.81 -52.28
CA LYS A 10 19.07 -5.29 -53.56
C LYS A 10 17.56 -4.99 -53.53
N ARG A 11 17.17 -3.70 -53.52
CA ARG A 11 16.81 -2.79 -54.66
C ARG A 11 15.48 -3.11 -55.35
N ALA A 12 14.54 -2.17 -55.32
CA ALA A 12 13.66 -1.86 -56.45
C ALA A 12 13.17 -0.40 -56.38
N SER A 13 13.50 0.35 -57.42
CA SER A 13 13.05 1.71 -57.72
C SER A 13 11.97 1.57 -58.79
N LEU A 14 10.85 2.27 -58.68
CA LEU A 14 10.02 2.58 -59.84
C LEU A 14 9.46 3.99 -59.75
N CYS A 15 9.89 4.76 -60.75
CA CYS A 15 9.48 6.07 -61.15
C CYS A 15 8.14 5.96 -61.90
N SER A 16 7.18 6.84 -61.64
CA SER A 16 6.18 7.16 -62.67
C SER A 16 5.67 8.58 -62.53
N LEU A 17 5.92 9.33 -63.60
CA LEU A 17 5.68 10.74 -63.85
C LEU A 17 4.31 10.85 -64.55
N MET A 18 3.41 11.74 -64.13
CA MET A 18 2.31 12.20 -65.00
C MET A 18 1.89 13.66 -64.73
N ILE A 19 2.20 14.48 -65.75
CA ILE A 19 1.34 15.42 -66.49
C ILE A 19 0.91 16.75 -65.84
N LEU A 20 1.32 17.81 -66.55
CA LEU A 20 0.93 19.22 -66.46
C LEU A 20 -0.57 19.46 -66.74
N GLY A 21 -1.14 20.48 -66.09
CA GLY A 21 -2.38 21.13 -66.51
C GLY A 21 -2.48 22.55 -65.92
N SER A 22 -2.52 23.55 -66.80
CA SER A 22 -2.35 24.99 -66.54
C SER A 22 -3.61 25.72 -66.02
N SER A 23 -3.34 26.70 -65.14
CA SER A 23 -3.89 28.06 -65.01
C SER A 23 -5.40 28.34 -65.10
N LEU A 24 -5.98 28.84 -64.00
CA LEU A 24 -6.92 29.97 -64.01
C LEU A 24 -6.80 30.77 -62.70
N VAL A 25 -6.70 32.09 -62.85
CA VAL A 25 -6.56 33.08 -61.78
C VAL A 25 -7.95 33.59 -61.41
N LEU A 26 -8.29 33.61 -60.12
CA LEU A 26 -9.43 34.36 -59.58
C LEU A 26 -9.01 34.98 -58.25
N THR A 27 -8.82 36.30 -58.30
CA THR A 27 -8.62 37.17 -57.14
C THR A 27 -9.96 37.33 -56.42
N GLY A 28 -10.07 36.80 -55.21
CA GLY A 28 -11.20 37.06 -54.30
C GLY A 28 -10.69 37.77 -53.06
N CYS A 29 -11.12 39.01 -52.85
CA CYS A 29 -11.03 39.72 -51.56
C CYS A 29 -12.29 39.41 -50.77
N GLY A 30 -12.17 38.93 -49.53
CA GLY A 30 -13.32 38.73 -48.65
C GLY A 30 -13.02 37.85 -47.44
N GLU A 31 -12.74 38.52 -46.31
CA GLU A 31 -13.11 38.15 -44.94
C GLU A 31 -12.37 37.03 -44.16
N ASP A 32 -11.94 37.47 -42.98
CA ASP A 32 -11.59 36.72 -41.77
C ASP A 32 -10.43 35.73 -41.83
N SER A 33 -9.22 36.29 -41.95
CA SER A 33 -8.10 35.78 -41.18
C SER A 33 -8.31 36.13 -39.70
N ALA A 34 -9.13 35.33 -39.01
CA ALA A 34 -9.01 35.22 -37.58
C ALA A 34 -7.58 34.71 -37.29
N ALA A 35 -6.73 35.62 -36.81
CA ALA A 35 -5.48 35.23 -36.19
C ALA A 35 -5.79 34.13 -35.16
N PRO A 36 -4.94 33.09 -35.02
CA PRO A 36 -5.09 32.16 -33.91
C PRO A 36 -5.02 32.99 -32.62
N GLN A 37 -6.14 33.14 -31.94
CA GLN A 37 -6.15 33.75 -30.62
C GLN A 37 -5.32 32.81 -29.75
N ALA A 38 -4.16 33.30 -29.32
CA ALA A 38 -3.37 32.63 -28.30
C ALA A 38 -4.29 32.41 -27.09
N GLU A 39 -4.59 31.15 -26.81
CA GLU A 39 -5.28 30.74 -25.59
C GLU A 39 -4.48 31.29 -24.41
N GLN A 40 -5.08 32.24 -23.68
CA GLN A 40 -4.46 32.84 -22.50
C GLN A 40 -4.52 31.82 -21.38
N SER A 41 -3.46 31.01 -21.23
CA SER A 41 -3.29 30.10 -20.10
C SER A 41 -3.17 30.91 -18.80
N THR A 42 -4.21 30.92 -17.97
CA THR A 42 -4.18 31.53 -16.64
C THR A 42 -3.55 30.55 -15.65
N MET A 43 -2.23 30.66 -15.49
CA MET A 43 -1.49 29.86 -14.52
C MET A 43 -1.91 30.24 -13.09
N LYS A 44 -2.33 29.26 -12.31
CA LYS A 44 -2.62 29.37 -10.88
C LYS A 44 -1.66 28.50 -10.07
N THR A 45 -1.53 28.85 -8.79
CA THR A 45 -0.69 28.11 -7.84
C THR A 45 -1.55 27.53 -6.73
N LEU A 46 -1.42 26.22 -6.49
CA LEU A 46 -2.00 25.52 -5.36
C LEU A 46 -0.91 25.31 -4.30
N ASN A 47 -0.99 26.08 -3.21
CA ASN A 47 -0.08 25.90 -2.07
C ASN A 47 -0.50 24.66 -1.29
N THR A 48 0.39 23.68 -1.21
CA THR A 48 0.16 22.41 -0.53
C THR A 48 1.14 22.25 0.63
N GLN A 49 0.66 21.80 1.77
CA GLN A 49 1.47 21.48 2.93
C GLN A 49 1.38 19.98 3.24
N VAL A 50 2.50 19.28 3.18
CA VAL A 50 2.58 17.85 3.46
C VAL A 50 3.08 17.61 4.88
N ILE A 51 2.35 16.80 5.65
CA ILE A 51 2.66 16.43 7.03
C ILE A 51 2.61 14.91 7.22
N TYR A 52 3.43 14.39 8.14
CA TYR A 52 3.27 13.06 8.72
C TYR A 52 3.33 13.17 10.25
N LEU A 53 2.57 12.32 10.96
CA LEU A 53 2.33 12.46 12.41
C LEU A 53 3.28 11.64 13.29
N ASP A 54 4.00 10.67 12.71
CA ASP A 54 4.92 9.85 13.49
C ASP A 54 6.25 10.57 13.79
N ARG A 55 6.95 10.12 14.84
CA ARG A 55 8.22 10.73 15.30
C ARG A 55 9.45 10.17 14.57
N SER A 56 9.28 9.47 13.45
CA SER A 56 10.40 8.93 12.69
C SER A 56 11.14 10.05 11.95
N MET A 57 12.46 10.01 11.97
CA MET A 57 13.27 10.81 11.06
C MET A 57 13.32 10.17 9.68
N LEU A 58 13.23 10.99 8.64
CA LEU A 58 13.48 10.56 7.28
C LEU A 58 14.98 10.32 7.05
N PRO A 59 15.38 9.27 6.32
CA PRO A 59 16.75 9.11 5.86
C PRO A 59 17.20 10.33 5.02
N PRO A 60 18.47 10.75 5.11
CA PRO A 60 19.02 11.78 4.22
C PRO A 60 18.81 11.44 2.74
N GLY A 61 18.56 12.44 1.91
CA GLY A 61 18.26 12.25 0.49
C GLY A 61 16.88 11.63 0.23
N SER A 62 15.95 11.71 1.19
CA SER A 62 14.54 11.42 0.94
C SER A 62 13.94 12.49 0.04
N VAL A 63 13.04 12.11 -0.85
CA VAL A 63 12.44 12.98 -1.85
C VAL A 63 10.93 12.91 -1.72
N LEU A 64 10.30 14.09 -1.62
CA LEU A 64 8.85 14.26 -1.66
C LEU A 64 8.40 14.49 -3.09
N LYS A 65 7.45 13.69 -3.56
CA LYS A 65 6.74 13.90 -4.82
C LYS A 65 5.29 14.23 -4.51
N VAL A 66 4.81 15.36 -5.01
CA VAL A 66 3.42 15.80 -4.89
C VAL A 66 2.83 15.97 -6.28
N GLN A 67 1.66 15.39 -6.52
CA GLN A 67 0.99 15.43 -7.82
C GLN A 67 -0.45 15.91 -7.66
N LEU A 68 -0.84 16.89 -8.48
CA LEU A 68 -2.23 17.22 -8.75
C LEU A 68 -2.66 16.46 -10.00
N ALA A 69 -3.73 15.67 -9.91
CA ALA A 69 -4.22 14.89 -11.04
C ALA A 69 -5.74 14.86 -11.15
N ASP A 70 -6.24 14.67 -12.37
CA ASP A 70 -7.62 14.36 -12.67
C ASP A 70 -7.89 12.87 -12.47
N VAL A 71 -8.81 12.55 -11.57
CA VAL A 71 -9.23 11.20 -11.15
C VAL A 71 -10.70 10.92 -11.52
N SER A 72 -11.22 11.59 -12.55
CA SER A 72 -12.59 11.42 -13.03
C SER A 72 -12.85 10.03 -13.64
N LYS A 73 -11.81 9.40 -14.20
CA LYS A 73 -11.86 8.05 -14.79
C LYS A 73 -11.59 7.00 -13.71
N MET A 74 -12.50 6.03 -13.53
CA MET A 74 -12.42 5.06 -12.43
C MET A 74 -11.39 3.93 -12.64
N ASP A 75 -11.00 3.63 -13.89
CA ASP A 75 -10.14 2.48 -14.21
C ASP A 75 -8.99 2.84 -15.17
N ALA A 76 -8.56 4.09 -15.12
CA ALA A 76 -7.45 4.59 -15.93
C ALA A 76 -6.40 5.24 -15.04
N LYS A 77 -5.16 5.26 -15.53
CA LYS A 77 -4.12 6.07 -14.91
C LYS A 77 -4.59 7.53 -14.85
N ALA A 78 -4.51 8.13 -13.66
CA ALA A 78 -4.87 9.52 -13.46
C ALA A 78 -4.03 10.44 -14.37
N GLU A 79 -4.69 11.47 -14.92
CA GLU A 79 -4.03 12.45 -15.76
C GLU A 79 -3.35 13.48 -14.88
N VAL A 80 -2.02 13.55 -14.92
CA VAL A 80 -1.23 14.46 -14.08
C VAL A 80 -1.29 15.87 -14.67
N ILE A 81 -1.78 16.81 -13.87
CA ILE A 81 -1.93 18.22 -14.22
C ILE A 81 -0.68 19.00 -13.81
N SER A 82 -0.17 18.69 -12.62
CA SER A 82 1.03 19.29 -12.04
C SER A 82 1.75 18.27 -11.16
N GLU A 83 3.08 18.31 -11.17
CA GLU A 83 3.94 17.47 -10.36
C GLU A 83 5.10 18.31 -9.84
N GLN A 84 5.42 18.15 -8.57
CA GLN A 84 6.59 18.76 -7.95
C GLN A 84 7.38 17.72 -7.15
N GLU A 85 8.70 17.77 -7.31
CA GLU A 85 9.65 16.92 -6.60
C GLU A 85 10.60 17.79 -5.77
N ILE A 86 10.77 17.46 -4.48
CA ILE A 86 11.57 18.24 -3.52
C ILE A 86 12.40 17.29 -2.67
N GLU A 87 13.70 17.54 -2.57
CA GLU A 87 14.56 16.87 -1.60
C GLU A 87 14.23 17.33 -0.18
N LEU A 88 13.91 16.38 0.69
CA LEU A 88 13.51 16.65 2.06
C LEU A 88 14.73 16.79 2.97
N ASN A 89 14.85 17.96 3.57
CA ASN A 89 15.81 18.26 4.61
C ASN A 89 15.06 18.74 5.85
N GLY A 90 15.13 17.96 6.94
CA GLY A 90 14.48 18.30 8.21
C GLY A 90 13.08 17.74 8.40
N ALA A 91 12.41 18.21 9.45
CA ALA A 91 11.10 17.74 9.89
C ALA A 91 9.95 18.40 9.12
N PRO A 92 8.77 17.76 9.03
CA PRO A 92 7.56 18.39 8.50
C PRO A 92 7.13 19.59 9.35
N PRO A 93 6.30 20.51 8.82
CA PRO A 93 5.58 20.44 7.54
C PRO A 93 6.43 20.85 6.32
N TYR A 94 6.17 20.21 5.18
CA TYR A 94 6.82 20.52 3.90
C TYR A 94 5.87 21.31 2.99
N ASN A 95 6.29 22.50 2.57
CA ASN A 95 5.48 23.36 1.70
C ASN A 95 5.86 23.13 0.23
N VAL A 96 4.84 22.99 -0.62
CA VAL A 96 4.97 22.68 -2.04
C VAL A 96 4.01 23.57 -2.82
N ALA A 97 4.50 24.23 -3.86
CA ALA A 97 3.68 25.02 -4.76
C ALA A 97 3.44 24.21 -6.04
N LEU A 98 2.19 23.86 -6.32
CA LEU A 98 1.80 23.17 -7.56
C LEU A 98 1.26 24.21 -8.54
N GLU A 99 1.99 24.46 -9.61
CA GLU A 99 1.55 25.35 -10.69
C GLU A 99 0.69 24.56 -11.68
N TYR A 100 -0.49 25.09 -11.99
CA TYR A 100 -1.42 24.46 -12.93
C TYR A 100 -2.12 25.50 -13.80
N ASP A 101 -2.53 25.06 -14.98
CA ASP A 101 -3.38 25.85 -15.87
C ASP A 101 -4.84 25.70 -15.44
N GLU A 102 -5.50 26.81 -15.15
CA GLU A 102 -6.91 26.83 -14.73
C GLU A 102 -7.85 26.22 -15.79
N SER A 103 -7.50 26.29 -17.07
CA SER A 103 -8.31 25.69 -18.15
C SER A 103 -8.41 24.17 -18.06
N LYS A 104 -7.49 23.52 -17.33
CA LYS A 104 -7.52 22.07 -17.06
C LYS A 104 -8.47 21.70 -15.92
N ILE A 105 -9.03 22.68 -15.22
CA ILE A 105 -9.96 22.47 -14.12
C ILE A 105 -11.40 22.67 -14.62
N ALA A 106 -12.20 21.62 -14.55
CA ALA A 106 -13.57 21.56 -15.02
C ALA A 106 -14.51 21.15 -13.89
N ASP A 107 -15.66 21.82 -13.76
CA ASP A 107 -16.61 21.65 -12.65
C ASP A 107 -17.14 20.22 -12.48
N ARG A 108 -17.21 19.44 -13.58
CA ARG A 108 -17.74 18.07 -13.57
C ARG A 108 -16.68 17.00 -13.31
N HIS A 109 -15.42 17.41 -13.17
CA HIS A 109 -14.29 16.50 -12.97
C HIS A 109 -13.97 16.37 -11.48
N ARG A 110 -13.21 15.32 -11.14
CA ARG A 110 -12.71 15.07 -9.78
C ARG A 110 -11.20 15.18 -9.80
N TYR A 111 -10.68 15.95 -8.86
CA TYR A 111 -9.24 16.19 -8.73
C TYR A 111 -8.73 15.65 -7.40
N SER A 112 -7.48 15.21 -7.40
CA SER A 112 -6.83 14.72 -6.18
C SER A 112 -5.38 15.19 -6.11
N VAL A 113 -4.97 15.63 -4.92
CA VAL A 113 -3.56 15.85 -4.57
C VAL A 113 -3.03 14.61 -3.88
N SER A 114 -2.07 13.94 -4.51
CA SER A 114 -1.36 12.81 -3.90
C SER A 114 0.05 13.24 -3.49
N ALA A 115 0.53 12.72 -2.37
CA ALA A 115 1.88 12.94 -1.90
C ALA A 115 2.54 11.62 -1.53
N ARG A 116 3.81 11.46 -1.89
CA ARG A 116 4.62 10.30 -1.52
C ARG A 116 6.05 10.71 -1.18
N ILE A 117 6.66 10.02 -0.22
CA ILE A 117 8.06 10.22 0.15
C ILE A 117 8.82 8.95 -0.21
N GLU A 118 9.87 9.09 -1.01
CA GLU A 118 10.72 8.01 -1.50
C GLU A 118 12.17 8.25 -1.05
N ASN A 119 12.94 7.19 -0.84
CA ASN A 119 14.39 7.28 -0.65
C ASN A 119 15.05 6.19 -1.47
N GLN A 120 15.97 6.57 -2.38
CA GLN A 120 16.63 5.63 -3.30
C GLN A 120 15.62 4.76 -4.09
N GLY A 121 14.48 5.34 -4.50
CA GLY A 121 13.40 4.64 -5.20
C GLY A 121 12.50 3.76 -4.33
N LYS A 122 12.75 3.66 -3.02
CA LYS A 122 11.89 2.95 -2.07
C LYS A 122 10.85 3.89 -1.46
N LEU A 123 9.57 3.54 -1.60
CA LEU A 123 8.46 4.27 -0.98
C LEU A 123 8.50 4.14 0.55
N LEU A 124 8.49 5.27 1.24
CA LEU A 124 8.50 5.38 2.70
C LEU A 124 7.17 5.89 3.27
N TYR A 125 6.55 6.86 2.61
CA TYR A 125 5.26 7.43 3.02
C TYR A 125 4.36 7.66 1.82
N ILE A 126 3.04 7.57 2.00
CA ILE A 126 2.05 7.84 0.96
C ILE A 126 0.76 8.43 1.55
N SER A 127 0.08 9.31 0.80
CA SER A 127 -1.25 9.79 1.14
C SER A 127 -2.31 8.71 0.85
N THR A 128 -3.09 8.32 1.86
CA THR A 128 -4.11 7.25 1.74
C THR A 128 -5.56 7.76 1.70
N THR A 129 -5.76 9.07 1.86
CA THR A 129 -7.07 9.73 1.84
C THR A 129 -7.35 10.36 0.48
N HIS A 130 -8.63 10.48 0.13
CA HIS A 130 -9.04 11.27 -1.04
C HIS A 130 -8.88 12.76 -0.73
N ASN A 131 -8.01 13.43 -1.49
CA ASN A 131 -7.58 14.78 -1.20
C ASN A 131 -8.00 15.72 -2.33
N ASN A 132 -9.26 16.16 -2.35
CA ASN A 132 -9.75 17.11 -3.34
C ASN A 132 -9.43 18.56 -2.93
N PRO A 133 -8.56 19.29 -3.65
CA PRO A 133 -8.22 20.67 -3.31
C PRO A 133 -9.25 21.71 -3.78
N PHE A 134 -10.24 21.31 -4.60
CA PHE A 134 -11.24 22.21 -5.20
C PHE A 134 -12.67 21.91 -4.71
N ALA A 135 -12.82 21.21 -3.58
CA ALA A 135 -14.12 21.02 -2.96
C ALA A 135 -14.66 22.35 -2.39
N GLU A 136 -15.99 22.50 -2.30
CA GLU A 136 -16.65 23.74 -1.85
C GLU A 136 -16.24 24.19 -0.43
N ASP A 137 -15.71 23.26 0.38
CA ASP A 137 -15.22 23.45 1.74
C ASP A 137 -13.70 23.65 1.84
N ALA A 138 -12.98 23.71 0.72
CA ALA A 138 -11.55 24.04 0.69
C ALA A 138 -11.34 25.55 0.93
N THR A 139 -11.49 25.98 2.18
CA THR A 139 -11.43 27.39 2.60
C THR A 139 -10.02 27.89 2.95
N ASP A 140 -9.02 27.01 2.96
CA ASP A 140 -7.65 27.35 3.38
C ASP A 140 -6.80 27.82 2.19
N ASP A 141 -6.06 28.92 2.37
CA ASP A 141 -5.02 29.38 1.42
C ASP A 141 -3.92 28.33 1.17
N VAL A 142 -3.81 27.34 2.05
CA VAL A 142 -2.84 26.24 2.02
C VAL A 142 -3.55 24.91 2.22
N TYR A 143 -3.52 24.06 1.20
CA TYR A 143 -4.13 22.74 1.23
C TYR A 143 -3.25 21.73 1.97
N LYS A 144 -3.79 21.10 3.02
CA LYS A 144 -3.02 20.18 3.87
C LYS A 144 -3.19 18.73 3.42
N VAL A 145 -2.08 18.03 3.22
CA VAL A 145 -2.05 16.61 2.86
C VAL A 145 -1.29 15.84 3.93
N THR A 146 -1.94 14.81 4.49
CA THR A 146 -1.28 13.92 5.45
C THR A 146 -0.79 12.66 4.73
N VAL A 147 0.48 12.30 4.94
CA VAL A 147 1.06 11.05 4.46
C VAL A 147 1.28 10.09 5.63
N THR A 148 1.04 8.81 5.38
CA THR A 148 1.24 7.74 6.35
C THR A 148 2.43 6.90 5.94
N LYS A 149 3.16 6.38 6.94
CA LYS A 149 4.31 5.52 6.69
C LYS A 149 3.84 4.24 6.01
N VAL A 150 4.45 3.90 4.89
CA VAL A 150 4.31 2.58 4.30
C VAL A 150 4.98 1.61 5.27
N SER A 151 4.16 0.83 5.97
CA SER A 151 4.67 -0.26 6.77
C SER A 151 5.30 -1.25 5.80
N ALA A 152 6.64 -1.28 5.74
CA ALA A 152 7.34 -2.39 5.13
C ALA A 152 6.82 -3.65 5.83
N LYS A 153 6.21 -4.58 5.07
CA LYS A 153 5.81 -5.89 5.61
C LYS A 153 7.06 -6.43 6.31
N LYS A 154 7.02 -6.52 7.65
CA LYS A 154 8.10 -7.18 8.40
C LYS A 154 8.19 -8.60 7.83
N PRO A 155 9.39 -9.15 7.61
CA PRO A 155 9.50 -10.53 7.18
C PRO A 155 8.71 -11.41 8.15
N ASP A 156 7.98 -12.37 7.60
CA ASP A 156 7.17 -13.28 8.40
C ASP A 156 8.12 -14.13 9.25
N VAL A 157 7.92 -14.13 10.57
CA VAL A 157 8.68 -15.01 11.46
C VAL A 157 8.24 -16.46 11.25
N THR A 158 9.09 -17.41 11.63
CA THR A 158 8.75 -18.83 11.52
C THR A 158 7.68 -19.22 12.54
N LEU A 159 6.78 -20.13 12.15
CA LEU A 159 5.78 -20.70 13.07
C LEU A 159 6.46 -21.38 14.27
N THR A 160 7.53 -22.13 13.99
CA THR A 160 8.39 -22.78 14.98
C THR A 160 9.48 -21.83 15.47
N ASN A 161 10.12 -22.19 16.59
CA ASN A 161 11.15 -21.37 17.27
C ASN A 161 10.66 -19.95 17.64
N THR A 162 9.35 -19.80 17.85
CA THR A 162 8.71 -18.54 18.21
C THR A 162 7.79 -18.76 19.41
N TYR A 163 7.84 -17.85 20.38
CA TYR A 163 6.91 -17.86 21.51
C TYR A 163 5.70 -16.98 21.18
N TRP A 164 4.54 -17.59 20.94
CA TRP A 164 3.33 -16.87 20.51
C TRP A 164 2.45 -16.50 21.69
N LYS A 165 2.43 -15.23 22.07
CA LYS A 165 1.59 -14.69 23.15
C LYS A 165 0.21 -14.32 22.63
N ALA A 166 -0.85 -14.80 23.25
CA ALA A 166 -2.21 -14.46 22.84
C ALA A 166 -2.47 -12.95 23.00
N VAL A 167 -3.10 -12.34 21.99
CA VAL A 167 -3.52 -10.93 21.96
C VAL A 167 -5.04 -10.85 21.95
N THR A 168 -5.68 -11.63 21.07
CA THR A 168 -7.13 -11.77 21.02
C THR A 168 -7.55 -13.24 20.94
N ILE A 169 -8.72 -13.55 21.50
CA ILE A 169 -9.36 -14.87 21.40
C ILE A 169 -10.84 -14.62 21.12
N SER A 170 -11.39 -15.29 20.11
CA SER A 170 -12.77 -15.10 19.64
C SER A 170 -13.11 -13.63 19.31
N GLY A 171 -12.13 -12.88 18.79
CA GLY A 171 -12.25 -11.46 18.47
C GLY A 171 -12.14 -10.50 19.67
N GLU A 172 -12.08 -11.00 20.90
CA GLU A 172 -11.97 -10.17 22.11
C GLU A 172 -10.52 -10.04 22.56
N ALA A 173 -10.11 -8.81 22.94
CA ALA A 173 -8.81 -8.58 23.55
C ALA A 173 -8.79 -9.19 24.97
N ILE A 174 -7.77 -10.00 25.26
CA ILE A 174 -7.68 -10.67 26.54
C ILE A 174 -7.06 -9.75 27.60
N THR A 175 -7.57 -9.83 28.83
CA THR A 175 -6.95 -9.18 29.99
C THR A 175 -6.12 -10.21 30.76
N VAL A 176 -4.81 -9.97 30.82
CA VAL A 176 -3.85 -10.85 31.50
C VAL A 176 -3.66 -10.37 32.94
N GLU A 177 -4.02 -11.19 33.93
CA GLU A 177 -3.79 -10.89 35.34
C GLU A 177 -2.43 -11.43 35.82
N ASN A 178 -2.15 -12.71 35.55
CA ASN A 178 -0.96 -13.39 36.05
C ASN A 178 0.02 -13.75 34.93
N LYS A 179 -0.42 -14.60 34.01
CA LYS A 179 0.40 -15.11 32.91
C LYS A 179 -0.43 -15.13 31.64
N GLU A 180 0.14 -14.61 30.57
CA GLU A 180 -0.51 -14.62 29.28
C GLU A 180 -0.65 -16.04 28.74
N PRO A 181 -1.81 -16.39 28.15
CA PRO A 181 -1.92 -17.58 27.35
C PRO A 181 -0.93 -17.54 26.18
N PHE A 182 -0.37 -18.69 25.84
CA PHE A 182 0.62 -18.79 24.77
C PHE A 182 0.62 -20.16 24.11
N VAL A 183 1.16 -20.22 22.90
CA VAL A 183 1.41 -21.45 22.15
C VAL A 183 2.86 -21.47 21.67
N GLN A 184 3.48 -22.64 21.72
CA GLN A 184 4.77 -22.91 21.10
C GLN A 184 4.64 -24.12 20.19
N PHE A 185 5.22 -23.98 19.00
CA PHE A 185 5.29 -25.01 17.98
C PHE A 185 6.75 -25.45 17.84
N LYS A 186 7.00 -26.76 17.86
CA LYS A 186 8.33 -27.33 17.67
C LYS A 186 8.43 -28.04 16.34
N ASP A 187 9.64 -28.05 15.76
CA ASP A 187 9.91 -28.65 14.45
C ASP A 187 9.63 -30.17 14.39
N ASP A 188 9.53 -30.84 15.54
CA ASP A 188 9.15 -32.26 15.63
C ASP A 188 7.64 -32.53 15.56
N GLY A 189 6.82 -31.49 15.35
CA GLY A 189 5.36 -31.57 15.31
C GLY A 189 4.71 -31.58 16.70
N SER A 190 5.48 -31.40 17.78
CA SER A 190 4.91 -31.24 19.13
C SER A 190 4.54 -29.78 19.41
N THR A 191 3.49 -29.59 20.20
CA THR A 191 3.07 -28.28 20.69
C THR A 191 2.88 -28.31 22.19
N ASN A 192 3.16 -27.17 22.82
CA ASN A 192 2.84 -26.95 24.22
C ASN A 192 2.48 -25.48 24.44
N GLY A 193 1.82 -25.24 25.56
CA GLY A 193 1.42 -23.89 25.88
C GLY A 193 0.67 -23.74 27.18
N HIS A 194 0.07 -22.58 27.32
CA HIS A 194 -0.73 -22.20 28.47
C HIS A 194 -2.04 -21.59 27.98
N LEU A 195 -3.15 -22.07 28.53
CA LEU A 195 -4.50 -21.63 28.18
C LEU A 195 -4.98 -20.45 29.05
N GLY A 196 -4.19 -20.01 30.04
CA GLY A 196 -4.53 -18.95 30.99
C GLY A 196 -4.62 -19.46 32.43
N CYS A 197 -5.25 -20.62 32.65
CA CYS A 197 -5.23 -21.30 33.95
C CYS A 197 -4.44 -22.63 33.89
N ASN A 198 -4.74 -23.45 32.88
CA ASN A 198 -4.05 -24.74 32.68
C ASN A 198 -2.94 -24.70 31.63
N ASN A 199 -1.98 -25.61 31.77
CA ASN A 199 -1.00 -25.88 30.72
C ASN A 199 -1.55 -26.96 29.80
N PHE A 200 -1.18 -26.89 28.52
CA PHE A 200 -1.51 -27.91 27.54
C PHE A 200 -0.27 -28.43 26.82
N SER A 201 -0.42 -29.63 26.26
CA SER A 201 0.56 -30.27 25.39
C SER A 201 -0.13 -31.18 24.39
N GLY A 202 0.46 -31.36 23.21
CA GLY A 202 0.00 -32.30 22.21
C GLY A 202 0.88 -32.27 20.97
N SER A 203 0.28 -32.59 19.84
CA SER A 203 0.93 -32.46 18.53
C SER A 203 0.05 -31.67 17.58
N TYR A 204 0.67 -31.21 16.50
CA TYR A 204 0.01 -30.47 15.44
C TYR A 204 0.54 -30.95 14.09
N GLU A 205 -0.27 -30.73 13.05
CA GLU A 205 0.12 -30.96 11.67
C GLU A 205 0.04 -29.63 10.92
N VAL A 206 1.08 -29.33 10.13
CA VAL A 206 1.17 -28.08 9.36
C VAL A 206 1.57 -28.39 7.92
N ASN A 207 0.89 -27.76 6.98
CA ASN A 207 1.24 -27.82 5.56
C ASN A 207 0.82 -26.52 4.89
N GLU A 208 1.79 -25.78 4.33
CA GLU A 208 1.65 -24.47 3.66
C GLU A 208 0.83 -23.43 4.46
N GLN A 209 -0.51 -23.55 4.44
CA GLN A 209 -1.47 -22.64 5.11
C GLN A 209 -2.41 -23.37 6.07
N THR A 210 -2.38 -24.70 6.09
CA THR A 210 -3.17 -25.53 7.01
C THR A 210 -2.42 -25.74 8.31
N LEU A 211 -3.15 -25.67 9.42
CA LEU A 211 -2.65 -25.98 10.75
C LEU A 211 -3.78 -26.65 11.51
N THR A 212 -3.54 -27.87 11.98
CA THR A 212 -4.52 -28.61 12.78
C THR A 212 -3.86 -29.15 14.03
N PHE A 213 -4.59 -29.12 15.14
CA PHE A 213 -4.14 -29.70 16.39
C PHE A 213 -4.72 -31.11 16.53
N ASN A 214 -3.86 -32.07 16.83
CA ASN A 214 -4.30 -33.36 17.33
C ASN A 214 -4.89 -33.20 18.75
N PRO A 215 -5.61 -34.20 19.28
CA PRO A 215 -6.20 -34.11 20.62
C PRO A 215 -5.19 -33.63 21.67
N LEU A 216 -5.46 -32.47 22.27
CA LEU A 216 -4.59 -31.83 23.23
C LEU A 216 -4.88 -32.34 24.64
N ALA A 217 -3.81 -32.59 25.41
CA ALA A 217 -3.90 -32.86 26.83
C ALA A 217 -3.75 -31.56 27.61
N SER A 218 -4.59 -31.35 28.64
CA SER A 218 -4.52 -30.20 29.54
C SER A 218 -4.50 -30.63 31.01
N THR A 219 -3.86 -29.84 31.87
CA THR A 219 -3.96 -30.02 33.32
C THR A 219 -5.35 -29.66 33.84
N LYS A 220 -5.67 -30.02 35.09
CA LYS A 220 -6.97 -29.71 35.74
C LYS A 220 -6.79 -28.93 37.04
N LYS A 221 -6.19 -27.75 36.94
CA LYS A 221 -6.11 -26.77 38.03
C LYS A 221 -7.39 -25.95 38.06
N MET A 222 -7.75 -25.50 39.25
CA MET A 222 -8.84 -24.55 39.46
C MET A 222 -8.24 -23.18 39.72
N CYS A 223 -8.60 -22.19 38.89
CA CYS A 223 -8.21 -20.80 39.07
C CYS A 223 -9.44 -19.96 39.41
N VAL A 224 -9.24 -18.89 40.20
CA VAL A 224 -10.32 -17.96 40.57
C VAL A 224 -10.69 -17.04 39.39
N SER A 225 -9.71 -16.72 38.54
CA SER A 225 -9.86 -15.93 37.32
C SER A 225 -9.36 -16.69 36.09
N GLN A 226 -9.68 -16.20 34.89
CA GLN A 226 -9.21 -16.70 33.58
C GLN A 226 -9.70 -18.08 33.12
N MET A 227 -10.72 -18.66 33.78
CA MET A 227 -11.37 -19.91 33.31
C MET A 227 -12.07 -19.73 31.96
N ASP A 228 -12.70 -18.57 31.72
CA ASP A 228 -13.36 -18.26 30.44
C ASP A 228 -12.33 -18.14 29.31
N ILE A 229 -11.17 -17.53 29.60
CA ILE A 229 -10.03 -17.45 28.68
C ILE A 229 -9.50 -18.85 28.35
N GLU A 230 -9.39 -19.74 29.35
CA GLU A 230 -8.99 -21.13 29.11
C GLU A 230 -9.95 -21.87 28.18
N ALA A 231 -11.26 -21.77 28.44
CA ALA A 231 -12.27 -22.40 27.62
C ALA A 231 -12.26 -21.86 26.19
N ALA A 232 -12.19 -20.53 26.03
CA ALA A 232 -12.15 -19.88 24.73
C ALA A 232 -10.88 -20.24 23.94
N MET A 233 -9.71 -20.25 24.61
CA MET A 233 -8.46 -20.63 23.96
C MET A 233 -8.48 -22.11 23.54
N SER A 234 -8.95 -23.00 24.42
CA SER A 234 -9.07 -24.42 24.09
C SER A 234 -9.99 -24.65 22.89
N ALA A 235 -11.10 -23.91 22.81
CA ALA A 235 -12.02 -23.98 21.68
C ALA A 235 -11.39 -23.46 20.38
N ALA A 236 -10.67 -22.33 20.44
CA ALA A 236 -9.94 -21.78 19.30
C ALA A 236 -8.90 -22.76 18.75
N LEU A 237 -8.10 -23.39 19.63
CA LEU A 237 -7.12 -24.40 19.20
C LEU A 237 -7.81 -25.61 18.57
N ALA A 238 -8.92 -26.09 19.14
CA ALA A 238 -9.66 -27.23 18.61
C ALA A 238 -10.33 -26.95 17.25
N ALA A 239 -10.74 -25.70 16.99
CA ALA A 239 -11.39 -25.29 15.74
C ALA A 239 -10.40 -24.82 14.66
N THR A 240 -9.11 -24.71 14.97
CA THR A 240 -8.11 -24.24 14.01
C THR A 240 -7.98 -25.23 12.85
N ALA A 241 -8.14 -24.71 11.62
CA ALA A 241 -7.92 -25.44 10.38
C ALA A 241 -6.82 -24.80 9.52
N LYS A 242 -6.64 -23.48 9.66
CA LYS A 242 -5.69 -22.69 8.89
C LYS A 242 -4.95 -21.72 9.79
N PHE A 243 -3.85 -21.18 9.27
CA PHE A 243 -3.12 -20.12 9.95
C PHE A 243 -2.54 -19.12 8.96
N SER A 244 -2.25 -17.92 9.45
CA SER A 244 -1.52 -16.89 8.71
C SER A 244 -0.50 -16.24 9.62
N ILE A 245 0.71 -16.01 9.11
CA ILE A 245 1.72 -15.19 9.78
C ILE A 245 1.94 -13.93 8.95
N ASN A 246 1.80 -12.77 9.58
CA ASN A 246 2.07 -11.47 8.98
C ASN A 246 3.06 -10.70 9.85
N GLY A 247 4.33 -10.72 9.45
CA GLY A 247 5.43 -10.20 10.24
C GLY A 247 5.58 -10.99 11.54
N GLU A 248 5.22 -10.35 12.66
CA GLU A 248 5.33 -10.88 14.02
C GLU A 248 3.96 -11.28 14.61
N GLN A 249 2.91 -11.32 13.78
CA GLN A 249 1.57 -11.73 14.20
C GLN A 249 1.21 -13.07 13.60
N LEU A 250 0.77 -14.00 14.45
CA LEU A 250 0.13 -15.25 14.04
C LEU A 250 -1.39 -15.12 14.23
N THR A 251 -2.16 -15.51 13.22
CA THR A 251 -3.61 -15.64 13.29
C THR A 251 -3.99 -17.09 13.06
N LEU A 252 -4.77 -17.66 13.98
CA LEU A 252 -5.41 -18.95 13.81
C LEU A 252 -6.81 -18.74 13.23
N LEU A 253 -7.14 -19.56 12.24
CA LEU A 253 -8.34 -19.42 11.43
C LEU A 253 -9.11 -20.74 11.41
N ASP A 254 -10.43 -20.66 11.33
CA ASP A 254 -11.26 -21.82 11.04
C ASP A 254 -11.23 -22.20 9.54
N ASP A 255 -12.08 -23.13 9.13
CA ASP A 255 -12.18 -23.57 7.74
C ASP A 255 -12.75 -22.49 6.80
N SER A 256 -13.50 -21.55 7.37
CA SER A 256 -14.20 -20.43 6.70
C SER A 256 -13.38 -19.14 6.67
N ASP A 257 -12.12 -19.20 7.08
CA ASP A 257 -11.18 -18.05 7.17
C ASP A 257 -11.57 -17.00 8.23
N GLU A 258 -12.39 -17.38 9.22
CA GLU A 258 -12.72 -16.51 10.36
C GLU A 258 -11.63 -16.59 11.44
N PRO A 259 -11.21 -15.44 12.02
CA PRO A 259 -10.17 -15.39 13.03
C PRO A 259 -10.63 -15.95 14.39
N LEU A 260 -10.01 -17.04 14.81
CA LEU A 260 -10.26 -17.68 16.11
C LEU A 260 -9.42 -17.07 17.23
N ALA A 261 -8.15 -16.77 16.94
CA ALA A 261 -7.23 -16.15 17.89
C ALA A 261 -6.06 -15.46 17.17
N THR A 262 -5.55 -14.37 17.76
CA THR A 262 -4.34 -13.71 17.28
C THR A 262 -3.25 -13.71 18.34
N PHE A 263 -2.00 -13.79 17.90
CA PHE A 263 -0.83 -13.88 18.77
C PHE A 263 0.27 -12.95 18.30
N ALA A 264 1.08 -12.46 19.24
CA ALA A 264 2.30 -11.71 18.98
C ALA A 264 3.54 -12.57 19.25
N ALA A 265 4.51 -12.51 18.32
CA ALA A 265 5.78 -13.19 18.45
C ALA A 265 6.63 -12.56 19.57
N THR A 266 7.24 -13.39 20.40
CA THR A 266 8.34 -13.02 21.29
C THR A 266 9.53 -13.92 20.99
N TYR A 267 10.70 -13.33 20.77
CA TYR A 267 11.93 -14.08 20.58
C TYR A 267 12.42 -14.59 21.93
N MET A 268 12.72 -15.88 22.00
CA MET A 268 13.45 -16.45 23.13
C MET A 268 14.93 -16.16 22.86
N ASN A 269 15.54 -15.26 23.63
CA ASN A 269 16.99 -15.05 23.62
C ASN A 269 17.74 -16.27 24.15
#